data_AF-A0A7J7JPT1-F1
#
_entry.id   AF-A0A7J7JPT1-F1
#
_cell.length_a   1.000
_cell.length_b   1.000
_cell.length_c   1.000
_cell.angle_alpha   90.00
_cell.angle_beta   90.00
_cell.angle_gamma   90.00
#
_symmetry.space_group_name_H-M   'P 1'
#
loop_
_entity.id
_entity.type
_entity.pdbx_description
1 polymer ?
#
loop_
_entity_poly.entity_id
_entity_poly.type
_entity_poly.pdbx_seq_one_letter_code
_entity_poly.pdbx_strand_id
1 'polypeptide(L)'
;MDSAALTRDGKDMLEYIAKFWDTLRERKPLHNVTPGYLTAPGVLPDRPPDEPEELKDVLADIDKYIMPGMTQWNHPHFFAYFPSSCSYPSIVADMLCSAVACIGFTWGTASEATLVALLAARNVATIGTTSVCSYDNLKELGEVCAKENLWLHIDAAYAGNSIICPEYRYLIDGVELADSYNFNPHKWMMTNFDCSAMWFKDCHLVANAFNVDPLYLQHKHDNEVIDFRHLQIPLGRRFRSLKLWFGFRLLGVKALQENIRTQIALAKEFERW
;
A
#
# COMPACT_ATOMS: atom_id res chain seq x y z
N MET A 1 17.60 -7.78 22.05
CA MET A 1 16.45 -8.47 21.41
C MET A 1 16.35 -9.85 22.04
N ASP A 2 15.21 -10.18 22.64
CA ASP A 2 14.93 -11.51 23.19
C ASP A 2 14.24 -12.35 22.10
N SER A 3 14.98 -13.27 21.48
CA SER A 3 14.45 -14.12 20.40
C SER A 3 13.50 -15.20 20.91
N ALA A 4 13.61 -15.61 22.18
CA ALA A 4 12.72 -16.60 22.77
C ALA A 4 11.35 -15.98 23.05
N ALA A 5 11.31 -14.77 23.63
CA ALA A 5 10.09 -13.99 23.77
C ALA A 5 9.45 -13.71 22.40
N LEU A 6 10.24 -13.24 21.42
CA LEU A 6 9.75 -13.02 20.05
C LEU A 6 9.11 -14.28 19.43
N THR A 7 9.71 -15.45 19.65
CA THR A 7 9.19 -16.71 19.09
C THR A 7 7.90 -17.14 19.78
N ARG A 8 7.81 -17.00 21.11
CA ARG A 8 6.60 -17.31 21.88
C ARG A 8 5.47 -16.37 21.50
N ASP A 9 5.70 -15.07 21.68
CA ASP A 9 4.70 -14.01 21.47
C ASP A 9 4.31 -13.91 19.98
N GLY A 10 5.25 -14.19 19.08
CA GLY A 10 5.00 -14.25 17.64
C GLY A 10 4.05 -15.39 17.24
N LYS A 11 4.10 -16.54 17.92
CA LYS A 11 3.13 -17.63 17.68
C LYS A 11 1.73 -17.22 18.13
N ASP A 12 1.62 -16.67 19.33
CA ASP A 12 0.35 -16.21 19.88
C ASP A 12 -0.29 -15.13 18.99
N MET A 13 0.52 -14.20 18.46
CA MET A 13 0.06 -13.18 17.52
C MET A 13 -0.40 -13.78 16.18
N LEU A 14 0.30 -14.78 15.64
CA LEU A 14 -0.10 -15.46 14.41
C LEU A 14 -1.43 -16.21 14.59
N GLU A 15 -1.62 -16.87 15.72
CA GLU A 15 -2.89 -17.52 16.08
C GLU A 15 -4.03 -16.49 16.20
N TYR A 16 -3.77 -15.35 16.84
CA TYR A 16 -4.73 -14.25 16.94
C TYR A 16 -5.12 -13.70 15.55
N ILE A 17 -4.15 -13.45 14.67
CA ILE A 17 -4.39 -12.98 13.30
C ILE A 17 -5.19 -14.01 12.50
N ALA A 18 -4.85 -15.30 12.58
CA ALA A 18 -5.59 -16.36 11.90
C ALA A 18 -7.04 -16.39 12.37
N LYS A 19 -7.28 -16.39 13.68
CA LYS A 19 -8.62 -16.34 14.27
C LYS A 19 -9.40 -15.10 13.83
N PHE A 20 -8.76 -13.93 13.74
CA PHE A 20 -9.39 -12.72 13.22
C PHE A 20 -9.91 -12.91 11.79
N TRP A 21 -9.12 -13.51 10.90
CA TRP A 21 -9.53 -13.76 9.51
C TRP A 21 -10.63 -14.82 9.41
N ASP A 22 -10.53 -15.91 10.18
CA ASP A 22 -11.51 -16.99 10.18
C ASP A 22 -12.89 -16.53 10.68
N THR A 23 -12.90 -15.61 11.66
CA THR A 23 -14.12 -15.07 12.28
C THR A 23 -14.55 -13.72 11.70
N LEU A 24 -13.89 -13.22 10.64
CA LEU A 24 -14.13 -11.87 10.13
C LEU A 24 -15.59 -11.63 9.76
N ARG A 25 -16.27 -12.64 9.20
CA ARG A 25 -17.68 -12.59 8.77
C ARG A 25 -18.69 -12.49 9.92
N GLU A 26 -18.27 -12.80 11.14
CA GLU A 26 -19.10 -12.71 12.34
C GLU A 26 -19.14 -11.28 12.90
N ARG A 27 -18.23 -10.41 12.44
CA ARG A 27 -18.10 -9.02 12.89
C ARG A 27 -19.04 -8.10 12.12
N LYS A 28 -19.29 -6.91 12.67
CA LYS A 28 -19.98 -5.83 11.94
C LYS A 28 -18.98 -5.11 11.03
N PRO A 29 -19.31 -4.81 9.75
CA PRO A 29 -18.41 -4.08 8.85
C PRO A 29 -18.03 -2.69 9.38
N LEU A 30 -19.00 -1.99 9.99
CA LEU A 30 -18.83 -0.66 10.57
C LEU A 30 -18.96 -0.72 12.09
N HIS A 31 -18.13 0.07 12.78
CA HIS A 31 -18.26 0.29 14.22
C HIS A 31 -19.47 1.19 14.54
N ASN A 32 -19.88 1.22 15.81
CA ASN A 32 -20.95 2.09 16.31
C ASN A 32 -20.50 2.95 17.51
N VAL A 33 -19.20 3.23 17.62
CA VAL A 33 -18.63 4.09 18.67
C VAL A 33 -18.75 5.57 18.30
N THR A 34 -18.75 6.45 19.32
CA THR A 34 -18.76 7.91 19.15
C THR A 34 -17.35 8.50 19.23
N PRO A 35 -17.12 9.69 18.63
CA PRO A 35 -15.85 10.41 18.80
C PRO A 35 -15.49 10.59 20.28
N GLY A 36 -14.26 10.25 20.64
CA GLY A 36 -13.75 10.33 22.02
C GLY A 36 -13.98 9.10 22.91
N TYR A 37 -14.54 7.99 22.39
CA TYR A 37 -14.83 6.81 23.21
C TYR A 37 -13.59 6.20 23.90
N LEU A 38 -12.42 6.17 23.23
CA LEU A 38 -11.17 5.66 23.84
C LEU A 38 -10.58 6.60 24.89
N THR A 39 -10.86 7.89 24.79
CA THR A 39 -10.38 8.92 25.73
C THR A 39 -11.39 9.20 26.84
N ALA A 40 -12.48 8.42 26.91
CA ALA A 40 -13.43 8.54 28.00
C ALA A 40 -12.76 8.11 29.32
N PRO A 41 -13.09 8.77 30.45
CA PRO A 41 -12.51 8.43 31.74
C PRO A 41 -12.65 6.95 32.08
N GLY A 42 -11.54 6.29 32.41
CA GLY A 42 -11.50 4.89 32.80
C GLY A 42 -11.48 3.87 31.66
N VAL A 43 -11.33 4.31 30.39
CA VAL A 43 -11.15 3.39 29.25
C VAL A 43 -9.68 3.06 29.03
N LEU A 44 -8.84 4.07 28.83
CA LEU A 44 -7.38 3.92 28.74
C LEU A 44 -6.70 4.58 29.95
N PRO A 45 -5.52 4.09 30.36
CA PRO A 45 -4.71 4.76 31.38
C PRO A 45 -4.29 6.18 30.96
N ASP A 46 -4.20 7.09 31.93
CA ASP A 46 -3.79 8.49 31.68
C ASP A 46 -2.29 8.65 31.36
N ARG A 47 -1.48 7.62 31.61
CA ARG A 47 -0.05 7.57 31.30
C ARG A 47 0.41 6.16 30.95
N PRO A 48 1.52 5.99 30.22
CA PRO A 48 2.12 4.68 29.97
C PRO A 48 2.47 3.93 31.27
N PRO A 49 2.47 2.58 31.27
CA PRO A 49 2.83 1.80 32.45
C PRO A 49 4.32 1.97 32.78
N ASP A 50 4.64 1.92 34.08
CA ASP A 50 6.03 2.02 34.57
C ASP A 50 6.79 0.68 34.39
N GLU A 51 6.07 -0.45 34.38
CA GLU A 51 6.59 -1.82 34.24
C GLU A 51 5.99 -2.50 32.99
N PRO A 52 6.68 -3.49 32.39
CA PRO A 52 6.17 -4.19 31.22
C PRO A 52 4.91 -5.01 31.54
N GLU A 53 3.99 -5.07 30.57
CA GLU A 53 2.80 -5.91 30.60
C GLU A 53 2.96 -7.14 29.68
N GLU A 54 2.23 -8.21 29.97
CA GLU A 54 2.27 -9.43 29.16
C GLU A 54 1.45 -9.26 27.87
N LEU A 55 1.88 -9.87 26.76
CA LEU A 55 1.18 -9.76 25.47
C LEU A 55 -0.31 -10.14 25.57
N LYS A 56 -0.65 -11.15 26.38
CA LYS A 56 -2.03 -11.60 26.57
C LYS A 56 -2.95 -10.48 27.10
N ASP A 57 -2.43 -9.62 27.97
CA ASP A 57 -3.20 -8.55 28.61
C ASP A 57 -3.39 -7.41 27.59
N VAL A 58 -2.36 -7.12 26.79
CA VAL A 58 -2.45 -6.19 25.65
C VAL A 58 -3.44 -6.66 24.59
N LEU A 59 -3.43 -7.96 24.24
CA LEU A 59 -4.40 -8.54 23.28
C LEU A 59 -5.83 -8.50 23.83
N ALA A 60 -6.02 -8.73 25.13
CA ALA A 60 -7.33 -8.60 25.78
C ALA A 60 -7.86 -7.16 25.68
N ASP A 61 -6.99 -6.15 25.84
CA ASP A 61 -7.35 -4.74 25.67
C ASP A 61 -7.63 -4.38 24.21
N ILE A 62 -6.91 -4.98 23.25
CA ILE A 62 -7.22 -4.84 21.81
C ILE A 62 -8.64 -5.33 21.53
N ASP A 63 -9.00 -6.52 22.03
CA ASP A 63 -10.35 -7.08 21.85
C ASP A 63 -11.42 -6.24 22.56
N LYS A 64 -11.11 -5.73 23.75
CA LYS A 64 -12.06 -4.99 24.59
C LYS A 64 -12.29 -3.56 24.12
N TYR A 65 -11.23 -2.84 23.75
CA TYR A 65 -11.29 -1.39 23.52
C TYR A 65 -11.07 -1.02 22.06
N ILE A 66 -10.16 -1.69 21.34
CA ILE A 66 -9.79 -1.28 19.98
C ILE A 66 -10.71 -1.90 18.93
N MET A 67 -10.85 -3.22 18.93
CA MET A 67 -11.63 -3.96 17.92
C MET A 67 -13.09 -3.49 17.77
N PRO A 68 -13.82 -3.11 18.84
CA PRO A 68 -15.18 -2.58 18.71
C PRO A 68 -15.28 -1.25 17.96
N GLY A 69 -14.20 -0.46 17.94
CA GLY A 69 -14.11 0.79 17.19
C GLY A 69 -13.48 0.67 15.81
N MET A 70 -13.11 -0.55 15.38
CA MET A 70 -12.49 -0.77 14.08
C MET A 70 -13.53 -1.01 13.00
N THR A 71 -13.48 -0.21 11.93
CA THR A 71 -14.12 -0.54 10.65
C THR A 71 -13.37 -1.71 10.02
N GLN A 72 -14.12 -2.73 9.62
CA GLN A 72 -13.58 -3.99 9.12
C GLN A 72 -13.40 -3.90 7.59
N TRP A 73 -12.31 -3.27 7.16
CA TRP A 73 -12.02 -2.98 5.74
C TRP A 73 -12.00 -4.20 4.80
N ASN A 74 -11.70 -5.38 5.33
CA ASN A 74 -11.65 -6.63 4.56
C ASN A 74 -12.93 -7.47 4.73
N HIS A 75 -13.96 -6.97 5.43
CA HIS A 75 -15.22 -7.68 5.60
C HIS A 75 -15.92 -7.82 4.23
N PRO A 76 -16.49 -8.98 3.88
CA PRO A 76 -17.12 -9.20 2.56
C PRO A 76 -18.39 -8.36 2.31
N HIS A 77 -18.89 -7.68 3.34
CA HIS A 77 -20.00 -6.72 3.27
C HIS A 77 -19.56 -5.25 3.44
N PHE A 78 -18.25 -4.97 3.37
CA PHE A 78 -17.73 -3.61 3.36
C PHE A 78 -17.52 -3.16 1.90
N PHE A 79 -18.38 -2.25 1.44
CA PHE A 79 -18.40 -1.76 0.05
C PHE A 79 -18.13 -0.25 -0.06
N ALA A 80 -17.62 0.38 1.01
CA ALA A 80 -17.29 1.80 1.01
C ALA A 80 -15.89 2.03 0.42
N TYR A 81 -15.71 3.19 -0.22
CA TYR A 81 -14.47 3.61 -0.88
C TYR A 81 -14.01 2.61 -1.96
N PHE A 82 -12.69 2.47 -2.14
CA PHE A 82 -12.07 1.36 -2.85
C PHE A 82 -11.54 0.33 -1.84
N PRO A 83 -11.42 -0.95 -2.24
CA PRO A 83 -10.90 -1.99 -1.36
C PRO A 83 -9.50 -1.65 -0.87
N SER A 84 -9.17 -2.15 0.32
CA SER A 84 -7.80 -2.22 0.85
C SER A 84 -7.40 -3.69 0.96
N SER A 85 -7.06 -4.28 -0.18
CA SER A 85 -6.87 -5.74 -0.31
C SER A 85 -5.65 -6.24 0.48
N CYS A 86 -5.82 -7.33 1.23
CA CYS A 86 -4.77 -7.97 2.03
C CYS A 86 -4.60 -9.45 1.64
N SER A 87 -3.41 -10.01 1.86
CA SER A 87 -3.16 -11.45 1.72
C SER A 87 -2.10 -11.96 2.70
N TYR A 88 -2.13 -13.27 3.01
CA TYR A 88 -1.14 -13.87 3.90
C TYR A 88 0.32 -13.69 3.43
N PRO A 89 0.67 -13.74 2.13
CA PRO A 89 2.03 -13.47 1.67
C PRO A 89 2.47 -12.05 2.02
N SER A 90 1.57 -11.08 1.92
CA SER A 90 1.87 -9.69 2.29
C SER A 90 2.06 -9.53 3.80
N ILE A 91 1.28 -10.22 4.63
CA ILE A 91 1.44 -10.19 6.09
C ILE A 91 2.81 -10.73 6.49
N VAL A 92 3.17 -11.92 5.99
CA VAL A 92 4.46 -12.56 6.33
C VAL A 92 5.64 -11.75 5.79
N ALA A 93 5.50 -11.11 4.64
CA ALA A 93 6.53 -10.20 4.12
C ALA A 93 6.72 -8.97 5.01
N ASP A 94 5.64 -8.36 5.50
CA ASP A 94 5.74 -7.21 6.41
C ASP A 94 6.32 -7.61 7.78
N MET A 95 6.10 -8.84 8.24
CA MET A 95 6.79 -9.37 9.43
C MET A 95 8.30 -9.40 9.20
N LEU A 96 8.77 -9.91 8.05
CA LEU A 96 10.19 -9.94 7.71
C LEU A 96 10.75 -8.52 7.51
N CYS A 97 10.00 -7.63 6.85
CA CYS A 97 10.38 -6.22 6.71
C CYS A 97 10.58 -5.55 8.08
N SER A 98 9.70 -5.84 9.04
CA SER A 98 9.77 -5.29 10.39
C SER A 98 10.93 -5.91 11.19
N ALA A 99 11.22 -7.20 11.00
CA ALA A 99 12.33 -7.89 11.66
C ALA A 99 13.70 -7.41 11.17
N VAL A 100 13.85 -7.14 9.88
CA VAL A 100 15.09 -6.59 9.30
C VAL A 100 15.33 -5.15 9.76
N ALA A 101 14.24 -4.37 9.96
CA ALA A 101 14.27 -3.00 10.47
C ALA A 101 15.26 -2.07 9.74
N CYS A 102 15.56 -2.35 8.46
CA CYS A 102 16.47 -1.52 7.67
C CYS A 102 15.83 -0.18 7.30
N ILE A 103 16.68 0.83 7.11
CA ILE A 103 16.30 2.15 6.62
C ILE A 103 17.06 2.39 5.32
N GLY A 104 16.39 2.20 4.17
CA GLY A 104 17.03 2.19 2.85
C GLY A 104 17.08 3.54 2.16
N PHE A 105 17.70 4.56 2.77
CA PHE A 105 17.74 5.91 2.17
C PHE A 105 18.78 6.02 1.04
N THR A 106 19.90 5.31 1.15
CA THR A 106 20.87 5.13 0.05
C THR A 106 21.02 3.68 -0.35
N TRP A 107 21.53 3.44 -1.55
CA TRP A 107 21.96 2.10 -1.96
C TRP A 107 22.95 1.49 -0.96
N GLY A 108 23.89 2.30 -0.43
CA GLY A 108 24.85 1.85 0.57
C GLY A 108 24.22 1.42 1.91
N THR A 109 23.00 1.88 2.22
CA THR A 109 22.28 1.52 3.46
C THR A 109 21.29 0.37 3.29
N ALA A 110 20.68 0.26 2.12
CA ALA A 110 19.85 -0.88 1.73
C ALA A 110 19.67 -0.86 0.20
N SER A 111 20.19 -1.87 -0.50
CA SER A 111 20.30 -1.89 -1.97
C SER A 111 19.00 -2.25 -2.71
N GLU A 112 17.85 -2.32 -2.03
CA GLU A 112 16.66 -2.98 -2.57
C GLU A 112 15.67 -2.02 -3.31
N ALA A 113 15.26 -2.44 -4.51
CA ALA A 113 14.22 -1.84 -5.38
C ALA A 113 12.80 -2.17 -4.87
N THR A 114 11.70 -1.39 -4.96
CA THR A 114 11.31 -0.01 -5.37
C THR A 114 9.91 0.23 -4.76
N LEU A 115 9.49 1.50 -4.53
CA LEU A 115 8.12 2.08 -4.58
C LEU A 115 8.15 3.42 -3.84
N VAL A 116 7.68 4.49 -4.48
CA VAL A 116 7.95 5.88 -4.10
C VAL A 116 6.76 6.80 -4.44
N ALA A 117 6.56 7.85 -3.63
CA ALA A 117 5.32 8.64 -3.49
C ALA A 117 5.40 10.10 -4.01
N LEU A 118 4.21 10.55 -4.44
CA LEU A 118 3.68 11.88 -4.78
C LEU A 118 4.64 13.01 -5.20
N LEU A 119 4.56 13.34 -6.48
CA LEU A 119 4.82 14.68 -7.01
C LEU A 119 3.47 15.35 -7.33
N ALA A 120 3.34 16.63 -7.01
CA ALA A 120 2.21 17.43 -7.47
C ALA A 120 2.38 17.71 -8.97
N ALA A 121 1.81 16.84 -9.80
CA ALA A 121 1.73 17.09 -11.23
C ALA A 121 0.62 18.12 -11.50
N ARG A 122 0.90 19.10 -12.37
CA ARG A 122 -0.09 20.12 -12.76
C ARG A 122 -1.20 19.55 -13.66
N ASN A 123 -0.89 18.52 -14.45
CA ASN A 123 -1.88 17.82 -15.27
C ASN A 123 -1.91 16.35 -14.85
N VAL A 124 -3.10 15.90 -14.45
CA VAL A 124 -3.35 14.55 -13.97
C VAL A 124 -4.47 13.97 -14.80
N ALA A 125 -4.19 12.89 -15.52
CA ALA A 125 -5.20 12.03 -16.10
C ALA A 125 -5.50 10.90 -15.13
N THR A 126 -6.78 10.55 -14.96
CA THR A 126 -7.23 9.56 -13.99
C THR A 126 -7.82 8.33 -14.68
N ILE A 127 -7.30 7.16 -14.33
CA ILE A 127 -7.83 5.85 -14.75
C ILE A 127 -8.52 5.22 -13.53
N GLY A 128 -9.84 5.38 -13.46
CA GLY A 128 -10.67 4.92 -12.35
C GLY A 128 -10.86 5.97 -11.27
N THR A 129 -11.65 7.01 -11.57
CA THR A 129 -11.98 8.08 -10.61
C THR A 129 -12.69 7.56 -9.36
N THR A 130 -12.49 8.23 -8.22
CA THR A 130 -13.02 7.77 -6.92
C THR A 130 -14.55 7.67 -6.89
N SER A 131 -15.25 8.62 -7.50
CA SER A 131 -16.71 8.71 -7.35
C SER A 131 -17.45 7.65 -8.17
N VAL A 132 -17.04 7.42 -9.41
CA VAL A 132 -17.79 6.59 -10.38
C VAL A 132 -16.89 5.68 -11.21
N CYS A 133 -15.59 5.58 -10.89
CA CYS A 133 -14.62 4.81 -11.63
C CYS A 133 -14.56 5.15 -13.15
N SER A 134 -14.68 6.43 -13.49
CA SER A 134 -14.53 6.92 -14.87
C SER A 134 -13.05 6.94 -15.30
N TYR A 135 -12.83 7.04 -16.61
CA TYR A 135 -11.51 7.00 -17.23
C TYR A 135 -11.32 8.20 -18.15
N ASP A 136 -10.22 8.93 -17.97
CA ASP A 136 -9.80 9.97 -18.90
C ASP A 136 -9.22 9.36 -20.18
N ASN A 137 -9.37 10.05 -21.31
CA ASN A 137 -8.78 9.63 -22.58
C ASN A 137 -7.29 10.01 -22.61
N LEU A 138 -6.42 9.05 -22.27
CA LEU A 138 -4.98 9.29 -22.16
C LEU A 138 -4.35 9.70 -23.49
N LYS A 139 -4.83 9.16 -24.61
CA LYS A 139 -4.29 9.49 -25.92
C LYS A 139 -4.54 10.95 -26.29
N GLU A 140 -5.79 11.41 -26.16
CA GLU A 140 -6.15 12.81 -26.43
C GLU A 140 -5.41 13.77 -25.47
N LEU A 141 -5.38 13.46 -24.17
CA LEU A 141 -4.68 14.28 -23.18
C LEU A 141 -3.17 14.27 -23.40
N GLY A 142 -2.59 13.12 -23.74
CA GLY A 142 -1.17 12.95 -24.02
C GLY A 142 -0.72 13.73 -25.24
N GLU A 143 -1.50 13.73 -26.33
CA GLU A 143 -1.22 14.52 -27.53
C GLU A 143 -1.22 16.02 -27.22
N VAL A 144 -2.18 16.50 -26.42
CA VAL A 144 -2.22 17.90 -25.97
C VAL A 144 -1.03 18.23 -25.06
N CYS A 145 -0.74 17.39 -24.06
CA CYS A 145 0.37 17.62 -23.14
C CYS A 145 1.72 17.65 -23.88
N ALA A 146 1.93 16.74 -24.82
CA ALA A 146 3.13 16.71 -25.65
C ALA A 146 3.28 17.98 -26.50
N LYS A 147 2.18 18.44 -27.13
CA LYS A 147 2.19 19.66 -27.95
C LYS A 147 2.50 20.92 -27.13
N GLU A 148 1.94 21.01 -25.94
CA GLU A 148 2.09 22.18 -25.06
C GLU A 148 3.29 22.07 -24.11
N ASN A 149 4.11 21.03 -24.24
CA ASN A 149 5.26 20.73 -23.37
C ASN A 149 4.90 20.70 -21.88
N LEU A 150 3.82 19.98 -21.56
CA LEU A 150 3.27 19.83 -20.23
C LEU A 150 3.54 18.43 -19.67
N TRP A 151 3.87 18.35 -18.39
CA TRP A 151 3.99 17.08 -17.69
C TRP A 151 2.63 16.40 -17.57
N LEU A 152 2.52 15.16 -18.02
CA LEU A 152 1.36 14.29 -17.86
C LEU A 152 1.62 13.20 -16.81
N HIS A 153 0.89 13.28 -15.69
CA HIS A 153 0.82 12.22 -14.70
C HIS A 153 -0.45 11.40 -14.87
N ILE A 154 -0.34 10.09 -14.77
CA ILE A 154 -1.49 9.19 -14.71
C ILE A 154 -1.69 8.71 -13.28
N ASP A 155 -2.83 9.09 -12.69
CA ASP A 155 -3.35 8.48 -11.46
C ASP A 155 -4.24 7.29 -11.82
N ALA A 156 -3.71 6.09 -11.64
CA ALA A 156 -4.44 4.84 -11.79
C ALA A 156 -4.54 4.09 -10.46
N ALA A 157 -4.67 4.80 -9.33
CA ALA A 157 -4.59 4.25 -7.98
C ALA A 157 -5.42 2.96 -7.80
N TYR A 158 -6.66 2.95 -8.26
CA TYR A 158 -7.53 1.77 -8.20
C TYR A 158 -7.47 0.93 -9.47
N ALA A 159 -7.95 1.44 -10.60
CA ALA A 159 -8.14 0.64 -11.80
C ALA A 159 -6.83 0.28 -12.52
N GLY A 160 -5.71 0.95 -12.21
CA GLY A 160 -4.39 0.60 -12.71
C GLY A 160 -3.91 -0.79 -12.31
N ASN A 161 -4.51 -1.40 -11.29
CA ASN A 161 -4.27 -2.81 -10.96
C ASN A 161 -4.85 -3.77 -12.01
N SER A 162 -5.93 -3.39 -12.71
CA SER A 162 -6.65 -4.27 -13.64
C SER A 162 -5.84 -4.66 -14.87
N ILE A 163 -4.86 -3.86 -15.27
CA ILE A 163 -4.07 -4.04 -16.50
C ILE A 163 -3.15 -5.27 -16.47
N ILE A 164 -2.98 -5.90 -15.29
CA ILE A 164 -2.32 -7.21 -15.19
C ILE A 164 -3.11 -8.27 -15.95
N CYS A 165 -4.43 -8.08 -16.11
CA CYS A 165 -5.29 -8.86 -16.99
C CYS A 165 -5.25 -8.25 -18.41
N PRO A 166 -4.82 -9.01 -19.44
CA PRO A 166 -4.69 -8.49 -20.80
C PRO A 166 -5.94 -7.83 -21.37
N GLU A 167 -7.12 -8.33 -21.02
CA GLU A 167 -8.42 -7.83 -21.47
C GLU A 167 -8.81 -6.44 -20.96
N TYR A 168 -8.10 -5.90 -19.95
CA TYR A 168 -8.32 -4.54 -19.42
C TYR A 168 -7.21 -3.55 -19.81
N ARG A 169 -6.20 -3.98 -20.59
CA ARG A 169 -5.09 -3.10 -21.00
C ARG A 169 -5.50 -1.95 -21.93
N TYR A 170 -6.69 -2.04 -22.53
CA TYR A 170 -7.25 -0.92 -23.31
C TYR A 170 -7.48 0.34 -22.45
N LEU A 171 -7.60 0.19 -21.11
CA LEU A 171 -7.77 1.31 -20.19
C LEU A 171 -6.55 2.24 -20.11
N ILE A 172 -5.40 1.79 -20.61
CA ILE A 172 -4.15 2.56 -20.60
C ILE A 172 -3.64 2.84 -22.03
N ASP A 173 -4.52 2.83 -23.03
CA ASP A 173 -4.17 3.24 -24.40
C ASP A 173 -3.74 4.72 -24.41
N GLY A 174 -2.50 5.01 -24.82
CA GLY A 174 -1.88 6.34 -24.72
C GLY A 174 -0.92 6.53 -23.53
N VAL A 175 -0.69 5.50 -22.68
CA VAL A 175 0.23 5.56 -21.53
C VAL A 175 1.67 5.93 -21.90
N GLU A 176 2.11 5.62 -23.12
CA GLU A 176 3.44 5.95 -23.64
C GLU A 176 3.71 7.46 -23.73
N LEU A 177 2.64 8.26 -23.75
CA LEU A 177 2.69 9.72 -23.76
C LEU A 177 2.87 10.31 -22.36
N ALA A 178 2.69 9.52 -21.29
CA ALA A 178 2.82 10.00 -19.92
C ALA A 178 4.27 10.10 -19.45
N ASP A 179 4.52 11.06 -18.57
CA ASP A 179 5.82 11.27 -17.91
C ASP A 179 5.92 10.48 -16.61
N SER A 180 4.77 10.16 -16.00
CA SER A 180 4.70 9.33 -14.81
C SER A 180 3.37 8.59 -14.68
N TYR A 181 3.42 7.42 -14.03
CA TYR A 181 2.27 6.56 -13.82
C TYR A 181 2.25 6.04 -12.39
N ASN A 182 1.11 6.13 -11.71
CA ASN A 182 0.92 5.60 -10.37
C ASN A 182 -0.24 4.61 -10.31
N PHE A 183 -0.06 3.53 -9.54
CA PHE A 183 -1.19 2.73 -9.05
C PHE A 183 -0.93 2.21 -7.65
N ASN A 184 -1.98 1.77 -6.94
CA ASN A 184 -1.84 1.26 -5.58
C ASN A 184 -2.08 -0.26 -5.53
N PRO A 185 -1.03 -1.08 -5.47
CA PRO A 185 -1.16 -2.50 -5.14
C PRO A 185 -1.98 -2.76 -3.88
N HIS A 186 -1.91 -1.84 -2.90
CA HIS A 186 -2.70 -1.97 -1.67
C HIS A 186 -4.20 -1.74 -1.82
N LYS A 187 -4.65 -1.24 -2.97
CA LYS A 187 -6.09 -1.17 -3.25
C LYS A 187 -6.59 -2.53 -3.72
N TRP A 188 -6.07 -3.04 -4.83
CA TRP A 188 -6.71 -4.15 -5.55
C TRP A 188 -5.80 -5.34 -5.91
N MET A 189 -4.52 -5.31 -5.52
CA MET A 189 -3.53 -6.35 -5.83
C MET A 189 -3.11 -7.14 -4.58
N MET A 190 -4.03 -7.33 -3.64
CA MET A 190 -3.85 -8.22 -2.48
C MET A 190 -2.58 -7.93 -1.65
N THR A 191 -2.18 -6.66 -1.54
CA THR A 191 -0.96 -6.22 -0.88
C THR A 191 -1.30 -5.31 0.29
N ASN A 192 -0.73 -5.50 1.47
CA ASN A 192 -1.07 -4.67 2.62
C ASN A 192 -0.65 -3.21 2.43
N PHE A 193 -1.47 -2.32 3.01
CA PHE A 193 -1.13 -0.91 3.14
C PHE A 193 0.14 -0.72 4.01
N ASP A 194 1.10 0.11 3.63
CA ASP A 194 1.16 1.08 2.54
C ASP A 194 1.94 0.56 1.31
N CYS A 195 1.33 0.54 0.12
CA CYS A 195 2.04 0.10 -1.11
C CYS A 195 1.57 0.87 -2.35
N SER A 196 2.25 1.97 -2.70
CA SER A 196 1.91 2.79 -3.88
C SER A 196 3.07 2.75 -4.86
N ALA A 197 2.78 2.34 -6.09
CA ALA A 197 3.79 2.07 -7.09
C ALA A 197 3.80 3.16 -8.15
N MET A 198 4.97 3.78 -8.34
CA MET A 198 5.15 4.92 -9.23
C MET A 198 6.29 4.66 -10.20
N TRP A 199 6.04 4.97 -11.47
CA TRP A 199 7.01 4.93 -12.55
C TRP A 199 7.19 6.34 -13.11
N PHE A 200 8.42 6.61 -13.55
CA PHE A 200 8.81 7.84 -14.22
C PHE A 200 9.42 7.47 -15.57
N LYS A 201 9.07 8.24 -16.61
CA LYS A 201 9.70 8.15 -17.93
C LYS A 201 11.15 8.62 -17.85
N ASP A 202 11.38 9.73 -17.15
CA ASP A 202 12.70 10.21 -16.77
C ASP A 202 12.72 10.49 -15.25
N CYS A 203 13.36 9.60 -14.51
CA CYS A 203 13.50 9.75 -13.06
C CYS A 203 14.55 10.80 -12.65
N HIS A 204 15.44 11.23 -13.54
CA HIS A 204 16.47 12.23 -13.21
C HIS A 204 15.86 13.60 -12.94
N LEU A 205 14.77 13.97 -13.63
CA LEU A 205 14.03 15.20 -13.38
C LEU A 205 13.54 15.27 -11.92
N VAL A 206 13.04 14.15 -11.42
CA VAL A 206 12.57 14.02 -10.04
C VAL A 206 13.74 13.99 -9.06
N ALA A 207 14.76 13.19 -9.37
CA ALA A 207 15.96 13.08 -8.54
C ALA A 207 16.62 14.45 -8.33
N ASN A 208 16.70 15.26 -9.38
CA ASN A 208 17.23 16.62 -9.32
C ASN A 208 16.36 17.55 -8.47
N ALA A 209 15.02 17.44 -8.57
CA ALA A 209 14.09 18.27 -7.81
C ALA A 209 14.17 18.03 -6.30
N PHE A 210 14.45 16.80 -5.87
CA PHE A 210 14.61 16.42 -4.46
C PHE A 210 16.06 16.20 -4.06
N ASN A 211 17.03 16.68 -4.85
CA ASN A 211 18.42 16.43 -4.56
C ASN A 211 18.86 17.16 -3.27
N VAL A 212 19.29 16.38 -2.28
CA VAL A 212 19.92 16.85 -1.05
C VAL A 212 21.11 15.93 -0.80
N ASP A 213 22.33 16.47 -0.92
CA ASP A 213 23.57 15.67 -0.93
C ASP A 213 24.59 16.13 0.14
N PRO A 214 24.30 15.93 1.44
CA PRO A 214 25.26 16.20 2.50
C PRO A 214 26.32 15.10 2.59
N LEU A 215 27.52 15.45 3.03
CA LEU A 215 28.68 14.55 3.07
C LEU A 215 28.43 13.20 3.78
N TYR A 216 27.60 13.18 4.84
CA TYR A 216 27.29 11.95 5.60
C TYR A 216 26.32 11.00 4.88
N LEU A 217 25.79 11.40 3.74
CA LEU A 217 24.87 10.64 2.90
C LEU A 217 25.52 10.14 1.61
N GLN A 218 26.75 10.56 1.30
CA GLN A 218 27.47 10.14 0.10
C GLN A 218 28.05 8.73 0.25
N HIS A 219 28.15 7.99 -0.86
CA HIS A 219 28.81 6.69 -0.91
C HIS A 219 29.60 6.48 -2.22
N LYS A 220 30.44 5.44 -2.24
CA LYS A 220 31.36 5.16 -3.37
C LYS A 220 30.69 4.90 -4.72
N HIS A 221 29.37 4.73 -4.73
CA HIS A 221 28.58 4.33 -5.90
C HIS A 221 27.56 5.40 -6.30
N ASP A 222 27.65 6.64 -5.79
CA ASP A 222 26.65 7.69 -6.05
C ASP A 222 26.42 7.96 -7.54
N ASN A 223 27.42 7.71 -8.39
CA ASN A 223 27.33 7.88 -9.85
C ASN A 223 26.92 6.61 -10.63
N GLU A 224 26.76 5.49 -9.93
CA GLU A 224 26.46 4.17 -10.53
C GLU A 224 25.02 3.72 -10.25
N VAL A 225 24.40 4.25 -9.20
CA VAL A 225 23.08 3.82 -8.72
C VAL A 225 22.19 5.02 -8.41
N ILE A 226 20.88 4.83 -8.52
CA ILE A 226 19.91 5.83 -8.12
C ILE A 226 19.57 5.64 -6.65
N ASP A 227 19.85 6.67 -5.88
CA ASP A 227 19.47 6.75 -4.48
C ASP A 227 17.98 7.09 -4.36
N PHE A 228 17.18 6.13 -3.88
CA PHE A 228 15.73 6.28 -3.81
C PHE A 228 15.25 7.42 -2.91
N ARG A 229 16.08 7.92 -1.98
CA ARG A 229 15.79 9.15 -1.23
C ARG A 229 15.49 10.34 -2.14
N HIS A 230 16.10 10.38 -3.33
CA HIS A 230 15.91 11.47 -4.29
C HIS A 230 14.61 11.32 -5.10
N LEU A 231 13.92 10.19 -4.99
CA LEU A 231 12.65 10.00 -5.69
C LEU A 231 11.44 10.27 -4.80
N GLN A 232 11.62 10.37 -3.47
CA GLN A 232 10.56 10.49 -2.48
C GLN A 232 10.74 11.71 -1.57
N ILE A 233 9.69 12.09 -0.85
CA ILE A 233 9.74 13.22 0.11
C ILE A 233 10.60 12.93 1.35
N PRO A 234 10.37 11.83 2.13
CA PRO A 234 11.16 11.57 3.34
C PRO A 234 12.53 10.97 3.01
N LEU A 235 13.51 11.12 3.89
CA LEU A 235 14.80 10.44 3.74
C LEU A 235 14.66 8.92 3.92
N GLY A 236 14.19 8.49 5.10
CA GLY A 236 14.10 7.07 5.44
C GLY A 236 12.98 6.33 4.71
N ARG A 237 13.22 5.06 4.38
CA ARG A 237 12.22 4.15 3.79
C ARG A 237 12.35 2.73 4.29
N ARG A 238 11.20 2.07 4.40
CA ARG A 238 11.08 0.64 4.72
C ARG A 238 11.28 -0.21 3.47
N PHE A 239 11.52 -1.50 3.67
CA PHE A 239 11.66 -2.51 2.61
C PHE A 239 10.30 -2.94 2.02
N ARG A 240 9.55 -1.98 1.47
CA ARG A 240 8.17 -2.16 0.99
C ARG A 240 8.02 -3.08 -0.22
N SER A 241 9.07 -3.35 -0.98
CA SER A 241 9.00 -4.22 -2.15
C SER A 241 8.90 -5.70 -1.79
N LEU A 242 9.25 -6.07 -0.56
CA LEU A 242 9.24 -7.45 -0.11
C LEU A 242 7.84 -8.08 -0.18
N LYS A 243 6.79 -7.31 0.15
CA LYS A 243 5.39 -7.76 0.01
C LYS A 243 4.95 -7.98 -1.42
N LEU A 244 5.39 -7.14 -2.37
CA LEU A 244 5.13 -7.39 -3.79
C LEU A 244 5.86 -8.65 -4.25
N TRP A 245 7.12 -8.81 -3.85
CA TRP A 245 7.91 -9.99 -4.19
C TRP A 245 7.27 -11.27 -3.66
N PHE A 246 6.83 -11.28 -2.40
CA PHE A 246 6.10 -12.42 -1.82
C PHE A 246 4.77 -12.66 -2.52
N GLY A 247 3.99 -11.60 -2.80
CA GLY A 247 2.74 -11.71 -3.54
C GLY A 247 2.94 -12.38 -4.91
N PHE A 248 3.89 -11.90 -5.71
CA PHE A 248 4.18 -12.48 -7.01
C PHE A 248 4.69 -13.92 -6.93
N ARG A 249 5.52 -14.26 -5.94
CA ARG A 249 6.13 -15.60 -5.84
C ARG A 249 5.23 -16.64 -5.18
N LEU A 250 4.40 -16.25 -4.22
CA LEU A 250 3.55 -17.17 -3.45
C LEU A 250 2.14 -17.30 -4.04
N LEU A 251 1.59 -16.24 -4.65
CA LEU A 251 0.28 -16.30 -5.32
C LEU A 251 0.42 -16.58 -6.82
N GLY A 252 1.41 -15.96 -7.46
CA GLY A 252 1.57 -15.97 -8.91
C GLY A 252 0.60 -15.02 -9.63
N VAL A 253 1.00 -14.61 -10.84
CA VAL A 253 0.23 -13.66 -11.66
C VAL A 253 -1.18 -14.17 -11.98
N LYS A 254 -1.35 -15.48 -12.20
CA LYS A 254 -2.67 -16.08 -12.50
C LYS A 254 -3.67 -15.89 -11.37
N ALA A 255 -3.25 -16.10 -10.12
CA ALA A 255 -4.13 -15.91 -8.96
C ALA A 255 -4.52 -14.43 -8.78
N LEU A 256 -3.58 -13.51 -8.99
CA LEU A 256 -3.86 -12.06 -8.96
C LEU A 256 -4.85 -11.65 -10.05
N GLN A 257 -4.68 -12.16 -11.27
CA GLN A 257 -5.62 -11.92 -12.37
C GLN A 257 -7.00 -12.50 -12.06
N GLU A 258 -7.07 -13.71 -11.50
CA GLU A 258 -8.32 -14.37 -11.14
C GLU A 258 -9.08 -13.61 -10.05
N ASN A 259 -8.37 -13.07 -9.05
CA ASN A 259 -8.98 -12.21 -8.04
C ASN A 259 -9.66 -10.98 -8.67
N ILE A 260 -8.98 -10.29 -9.58
CA ILE A 260 -9.55 -9.12 -10.29
C ILE A 260 -10.76 -9.54 -11.12
N ARG A 261 -10.66 -10.64 -11.89
CA ARG A 261 -11.78 -11.16 -12.69
C ARG A 261 -12.98 -11.52 -11.84
N THR A 262 -12.77 -12.18 -10.71
CA THR A 262 -13.82 -12.56 -9.76
C THR A 262 -14.52 -11.32 -9.22
N GLN A 263 -13.78 -10.31 -8.77
CA GLN A 263 -14.39 -9.08 -8.24
C GLN A 263 -15.17 -8.30 -9.31
N ILE A 264 -14.66 -8.23 -10.54
CA ILE A 264 -15.41 -7.64 -11.67
C ILE A 264 -16.66 -8.45 -12.01
N ALA A 265 -16.59 -9.79 -11.96
CA ALA A 265 -17.74 -10.65 -12.21
C ALA A 265 -18.84 -10.45 -11.16
N LEU A 266 -18.48 -10.37 -9.88
CA LEU A 266 -19.41 -10.07 -8.78
C LEU A 266 -20.04 -8.68 -8.93
N ALA A 267 -19.25 -7.67 -9.33
CA ALA A 267 -19.78 -6.32 -9.59
C ALA A 267 -20.79 -6.32 -10.76
N LYS A 268 -20.52 -7.07 -11.83
CA LYS A 268 -21.46 -7.26 -12.96
C LYS A 268 -22.70 -8.05 -12.58
N GLU A 269 -22.59 -8.98 -11.64
CA GLU A 269 -23.75 -9.68 -11.09
C GLU A 269 -24.62 -8.69 -10.31
N PHE A 270 -24.03 -7.90 -9.43
CA PHE A 270 -24.73 -6.87 -8.67
C PHE A 270 -25.39 -5.79 -9.56
N GLU A 271 -24.73 -5.39 -10.66
CA GLU A 271 -25.32 -4.46 -11.66
C GLU A 271 -26.63 -4.98 -12.26
N ARG A 272 -26.82 -6.30 -12.33
CA ARG A 272 -28.01 -6.93 -12.94
C ARG A 272 -29.16 -7.15 -11.95
N TRP A 273 -28.90 -7.02 -10.65
CA TRP A 273 -29.91 -7.20 -9.60
C TRP A 273 -30.83 -5.98 -9.52
#